data_AF-A0A7J7PQC9-F1
#
_entry.id   AF-A0A7J7PQC9-F1
#
_cell.length_a   1.000
_cell.length_b   1.000
_cell.length_c   1.000
_cell.angle_alpha   90.00
_cell.angle_beta   90.00
_cell.angle_gamma   90.00
#
_symmetry.space_group_name_H-M   'P 1'
#
loop_
_entity.id
_entity.type
_entity.pdbx_description
1 polymer ?
#
loop_
_entity_poly.entity_id
_entity_poly.type
_entity_poly.pdbx_seq_one_letter_code
_entity_poly.pdbx_strand_id
1 'polypeptide(L)'
;MTAEQAGIPGLQLHSEFITPEQETALLQHIDQQPWQQLSKRRVQHYGFCFDYSQRGVDAQQRLGPLPEWVQPLTQRMQALPDVLALDQLTVNEYTPGVGLSAHIDTHSAFSGAIVSLSLAGGCVMEFRRPAAASGSSSSSSSIAANGGNVTTTAAAAAGGGDGCEGCVQQMQQVQVYLPPRALLVMGGESRFAWQHYIPHRKADWVNGQLLPRAARRVSLTFRQVRGRPCACAYPQHCDSQLALLPPTRIAQLQQQQQQQQQQPEQQQRQQSDQQLHSQQQQQQQQQQQHLDRQNQQQPPPPELHSVDAAAAAAAAGSAAVDAAAAAMERLHVQEVYDAIAVHFSATRFAVWPKVH
;
A
#
# COMPACT_ATOMS: atom_id res chain seq x y z
N MET A 1 -8.79 -17.68 19.24
CA MET A 1 -10.11 -17.81 18.58
C MET A 1 -9.90 -17.85 17.08
N THR A 2 -10.63 -18.72 16.37
CA THR A 2 -10.75 -18.65 14.90
C THR A 2 -11.70 -17.50 14.53
N ALA A 3 -11.65 -16.93 13.32
CA ALA A 3 -12.49 -15.77 13.01
C ALA A 3 -14.00 -16.07 12.99
N GLU A 4 -14.41 -17.33 12.77
CA GLU A 4 -15.81 -17.78 12.91
C GLU A 4 -16.31 -17.63 14.36
N GLN A 5 -15.40 -17.71 15.34
CA GLN A 5 -15.68 -17.49 16.76
C GLN A 5 -15.55 -16.02 17.18
N ALA A 6 -15.06 -15.14 16.29
CA ALA A 6 -14.87 -13.72 16.60
C ALA A 6 -16.20 -12.98 16.75
N GLY A 7 -17.29 -13.49 16.15
CA GLY A 7 -18.61 -12.88 16.21
C GLY A 7 -18.70 -11.52 15.50
N ILE A 8 -17.77 -11.23 14.58
CA ILE A 8 -17.76 -10.00 13.79
C ILE A 8 -18.45 -10.26 12.45
N PRO A 9 -19.58 -9.60 12.13
CA PRO A 9 -20.27 -9.80 10.87
C PRO A 9 -19.38 -9.49 9.66
N GLY A 10 -19.34 -10.43 8.71
CA GLY A 10 -18.56 -10.33 7.48
C GLY A 10 -17.06 -10.66 7.62
N LEU A 11 -16.58 -11.03 8.82
CA LEU A 11 -15.22 -11.51 9.03
C LEU A 11 -15.15 -13.04 8.84
N GLN A 12 -14.24 -13.52 8.00
CA GLN A 12 -14.01 -14.96 7.79
C GLN A 12 -12.51 -15.27 7.83
N LEU A 13 -12.14 -16.47 8.30
CA LEU A 13 -10.75 -16.94 8.33
C LEU A 13 -10.69 -18.37 7.82
N HIS A 14 -10.03 -18.55 6.69
CA HIS A 14 -9.80 -19.86 6.10
C HIS A 14 -8.39 -20.33 6.50
N SER A 15 -8.32 -21.29 7.42
CA SER A 15 -7.07 -21.95 7.80
C SER A 15 -6.52 -22.80 6.66
N GLU A 16 -5.19 -22.90 6.56
CA GLU A 16 -4.49 -23.69 5.52
C GLU A 16 -5.04 -23.40 4.11
N PHE A 17 -5.29 -22.12 3.81
CA PHE A 17 -5.77 -21.68 2.49
C PHE A 17 -4.75 -21.97 1.39
N ILE A 18 -3.47 -22.03 1.72
CA ILE A 18 -2.41 -22.49 0.83
C ILE A 18 -1.65 -23.65 1.46
N THR A 19 -0.98 -24.46 0.65
CA THR A 19 -0.09 -25.51 1.15
C THR A 19 1.27 -24.95 1.58
N PRO A 20 2.07 -25.68 2.37
CA PRO A 20 3.45 -25.30 2.71
C PRO A 20 4.36 -25.08 1.48
N GLU A 21 4.14 -25.84 0.40
CA GLU A 21 4.90 -25.71 -0.86
C GLU A 21 4.54 -24.40 -1.57
N GLN A 22 3.24 -24.05 -1.58
CA GLN A 22 2.77 -22.76 -2.11
C GLN A 22 3.31 -21.60 -1.28
N GLU A 23 3.31 -21.71 0.05
CA GLU A 23 3.90 -20.69 0.94
C GLU A 23 5.37 -20.45 0.61
N THR A 24 6.13 -21.54 0.46
CA THR A 24 7.56 -21.48 0.10
C THR A 24 7.77 -20.80 -1.25
N ALA A 25 7.00 -21.18 -2.26
CA ALA A 25 7.09 -20.59 -3.59
C ALA A 25 6.74 -19.08 -3.59
N LEU A 26 5.69 -18.68 -2.86
CA LEU A 26 5.30 -17.28 -2.73
C LEU A 26 6.41 -16.45 -2.06
N LEU A 27 6.98 -16.95 -0.96
CA LEU A 27 8.08 -16.27 -0.26
C LEU A 27 9.31 -16.11 -1.16
N GLN A 28 9.67 -17.12 -1.94
CA GLN A 28 10.78 -17.03 -2.90
C GLN A 28 10.55 -15.94 -3.94
N HIS A 29 9.35 -15.84 -4.51
CA HIS A 29 9.03 -14.77 -5.47
C HIS A 29 9.10 -13.40 -4.81
N ILE A 30 8.52 -13.24 -3.61
CA ILE A 30 8.53 -11.98 -2.86
C ILE A 30 9.96 -11.53 -2.53
N ASP A 31 10.83 -12.46 -2.13
CA ASP A 31 12.21 -12.17 -1.73
C ASP A 31 13.10 -11.71 -2.89
N GLN A 32 12.73 -12.05 -4.13
CA GLN A 32 13.42 -11.61 -5.33
C GLN A 32 13.02 -10.20 -5.78
N GLN A 33 11.97 -9.62 -5.20
CA GLN A 33 11.44 -8.31 -5.59
C GLN A 33 11.99 -7.20 -4.68
N PRO A 34 12.17 -5.97 -5.22
CA PRO A 34 12.67 -4.86 -4.45
C PRO A 34 11.69 -4.46 -3.34
N TRP A 35 12.24 -4.08 -2.19
CA TRP A 35 11.46 -3.64 -1.04
C TRP A 35 11.49 -2.13 -0.90
N GLN A 36 10.32 -1.52 -0.67
CA GLN A 36 10.22 -0.13 -0.23
C GLN A 36 10.24 -0.08 1.30
N GLN A 37 11.17 0.67 1.87
CA GLN A 37 11.27 0.84 3.32
C GLN A 37 10.31 1.92 3.81
N LEU A 38 9.48 1.60 4.81
CA LEU A 38 8.70 2.55 5.60
C LEU A 38 9.32 2.69 7.00
N SER A 39 8.79 3.62 7.79
CA SER A 39 9.27 3.96 9.15
C SER A 39 9.51 2.75 10.07
N LYS A 40 8.67 1.72 10.00
CA LYS A 40 8.71 0.55 10.89
C LYS A 40 8.70 -0.80 10.17
N ARG A 41 8.45 -0.83 8.87
CA ARG A 41 8.24 -2.06 8.09
C ARG A 41 8.63 -1.84 6.63
N ARG A 42 8.82 -2.92 5.88
CA ARG A 42 8.99 -2.86 4.43
C ARG A 42 7.76 -3.37 3.69
N VAL A 43 7.55 -2.83 2.49
CA VAL A 43 6.38 -3.11 1.65
C VAL A 43 6.75 -3.32 0.19
N GLN A 44 5.87 -4.04 -0.53
CA GLN A 44 5.88 -4.14 -1.99
C GLN A 44 4.46 -3.92 -2.50
N HIS A 45 4.30 -3.14 -3.57
CA HIS A 45 3.00 -2.81 -4.14
C HIS A 45 2.90 -3.34 -5.56
N TYR A 46 1.73 -3.89 -5.91
CA TYR A 46 1.44 -4.38 -7.25
C TYR A 46 0.05 -3.95 -7.68
N GLY A 47 -0.14 -3.82 -8.99
CA GLY A 47 -1.38 -3.30 -9.58
C GLY A 47 -1.46 -1.78 -9.46
N PHE A 48 -1.63 -1.27 -8.25
CA PHE A 48 -1.65 0.15 -7.94
C PHE A 48 -0.70 0.47 -6.78
N CYS A 49 -0.05 1.63 -6.82
CA CYS A 49 0.73 2.10 -5.70
C CYS A 49 -0.20 2.59 -4.58
N PHE A 50 0.02 2.11 -3.34
CA PHE A 50 -0.65 2.62 -2.17
C PHE A 50 0.00 3.92 -1.67
N ASP A 51 -0.76 5.00 -1.65
CA ASP A 51 -0.36 6.27 -1.07
C ASP A 51 -0.72 6.30 0.43
N TYR A 52 0.30 6.25 1.28
CA TYR A 52 0.10 6.29 2.73
C TYR A 52 -0.25 7.68 3.28
N SER A 53 0.03 8.75 2.52
CA SER A 53 -0.37 10.12 2.91
C SER A 53 -1.88 10.30 2.78
N GLN A 54 -2.46 9.74 1.72
CA GLN A 54 -3.90 9.75 1.46
C GLN A 54 -4.62 8.49 2.00
N ARG A 55 -3.85 7.50 2.48
CA ARG A 55 -4.31 6.16 2.88
C ARG A 55 -5.15 5.47 1.81
N GLY A 56 -4.79 5.65 0.55
CA GLY A 56 -5.58 5.18 -0.57
C GLY A 56 -4.72 4.77 -1.75
N VAL A 57 -5.33 4.74 -2.92
CA VAL A 57 -4.65 4.56 -4.19
C VAL A 57 -4.98 5.76 -5.06
N ASP A 58 -3.98 6.27 -5.76
CA ASP A 58 -4.21 7.21 -6.85
C ASP A 58 -4.47 6.39 -8.12
N ALA A 59 -5.66 6.56 -8.72
CA ALA A 59 -6.04 5.87 -9.95
C ALA A 59 -5.09 6.18 -11.12
N GLN A 60 -4.37 7.31 -11.05
CA GLN A 60 -3.36 7.69 -12.04
C GLN A 60 -2.01 6.97 -11.83
N GLN A 61 -1.77 6.36 -10.67
CA GLN A 61 -0.54 5.64 -10.32
C GLN A 61 -0.70 4.12 -10.42
N ARG A 62 -1.15 3.66 -11.59
CA ARG A 62 -1.24 2.24 -11.91
C ARG A 62 0.15 1.69 -12.26
N LEU A 63 0.58 0.66 -11.52
CA LEU A 63 1.86 -0.04 -11.71
C LEU A 63 1.77 -1.18 -12.75
N GLY A 64 0.56 -1.58 -13.14
CA GLY A 64 0.31 -2.64 -14.13
C GLY A 64 -0.86 -3.55 -13.72
N PRO A 65 -0.99 -4.74 -14.31
CA PRO A 65 -1.83 -5.81 -13.76
C PRO A 65 -1.20 -6.44 -12.51
N LEU A 66 -1.95 -7.27 -11.79
CA LEU A 66 -1.37 -8.11 -10.76
C LEU A 66 -0.41 -9.15 -11.39
N PRO A 67 0.72 -9.47 -10.74
CA PRO A 67 1.71 -10.42 -11.27
C PRO A 67 1.12 -11.80 -11.53
N GLU A 68 1.68 -12.53 -12.49
CA GLU A 68 1.19 -13.87 -12.84
C GLU A 68 1.30 -14.87 -11.69
N TRP A 69 2.33 -14.75 -10.84
CA TRP A 69 2.54 -15.65 -9.70
C TRP A 69 1.43 -15.59 -8.63
N VAL A 70 0.61 -14.53 -8.61
CA VAL A 70 -0.58 -14.48 -7.74
C VAL A 70 -1.88 -14.89 -8.43
N GLN A 71 -1.91 -15.06 -9.75
CA GLN A 71 -3.15 -15.37 -10.49
C GLN A 71 -3.91 -16.59 -9.95
N PRO A 72 -3.27 -17.75 -9.67
CA PRO A 72 -3.99 -18.91 -9.14
C PRO A 72 -4.61 -18.64 -7.77
N LEU A 73 -3.94 -17.78 -6.98
CA LEU A 73 -4.39 -17.40 -5.65
C LEU A 73 -5.57 -16.44 -5.73
N THR A 74 -5.50 -15.41 -6.58
CA THR A 74 -6.60 -14.45 -6.77
C THR A 74 -7.84 -15.14 -7.32
N GLN A 75 -7.71 -16.05 -8.27
CA GLN A 75 -8.85 -16.82 -8.80
C GLN A 75 -9.57 -17.61 -7.71
N ARG A 76 -8.82 -18.24 -6.80
CA ARG A 76 -9.39 -18.96 -5.65
C ARG A 76 -10.04 -18.02 -4.65
N MET A 77 -9.43 -16.86 -4.36
CA MET A 77 -10.00 -15.85 -3.47
C MET A 77 -11.32 -15.29 -4.01
N GLN A 78 -11.40 -15.06 -5.33
CA GLN A 78 -12.59 -14.52 -6.00
C GLN A 78 -13.78 -15.49 -6.04
N ALA A 79 -13.57 -16.77 -5.72
CA ALA A 79 -14.66 -17.72 -5.51
C ALA A 79 -15.34 -17.55 -4.14
N LEU A 80 -14.76 -16.75 -3.23
CA LEU A 80 -15.34 -16.46 -1.92
C LEU A 80 -16.38 -15.33 -2.00
N PRO A 81 -17.41 -15.33 -1.14
CA PRO A 81 -18.42 -14.29 -1.11
C PRO A 81 -17.83 -12.88 -0.94
N ASP A 82 -18.42 -11.90 -1.61
CA ASP A 82 -18.06 -10.47 -1.57
C ASP A 82 -16.64 -10.11 -2.08
N VAL A 83 -15.83 -11.09 -2.49
CA VAL A 83 -14.52 -10.84 -3.10
C VAL A 83 -14.70 -10.50 -4.58
N LEU A 84 -14.43 -9.24 -4.91
CA LEU A 84 -14.54 -8.72 -6.27
C LEU A 84 -13.24 -8.94 -7.07
N ALA A 85 -13.18 -8.44 -8.30
CA ALA A 85 -11.98 -8.52 -9.13
C ALA A 85 -10.80 -7.78 -8.49
N LEU A 86 -9.84 -8.55 -7.95
CA LEU A 86 -8.67 -8.04 -7.25
C LEU A 86 -7.68 -7.45 -8.25
N ASP A 87 -7.32 -6.20 -8.07
CA ASP A 87 -6.45 -5.44 -8.97
C ASP A 87 -5.36 -4.65 -8.23
N GLN A 88 -5.35 -4.66 -6.90
CA GLN A 88 -4.28 -4.12 -6.06
C GLN A 88 -3.79 -5.17 -5.08
N LEU A 89 -2.47 -5.26 -4.89
CA LEU A 89 -1.82 -6.05 -3.83
C LEU A 89 -0.80 -5.21 -3.04
N THR A 90 -0.86 -5.31 -1.70
CA THR A 90 0.19 -4.82 -0.80
C THR A 90 0.81 -6.00 -0.05
N VAL A 91 2.10 -6.23 -0.25
CA VAL A 91 2.91 -7.14 0.57
C VAL A 91 3.51 -6.34 1.71
N ASN A 92 3.34 -6.81 2.95
CA ASN A 92 3.96 -6.21 4.13
C ASN A 92 4.83 -7.25 4.83
N GLU A 93 6.02 -6.85 5.27
CA GLU A 93 6.84 -7.67 6.16
C GLU A 93 6.96 -7.07 7.56
N TYR A 94 6.77 -7.91 8.56
CA TYR A 94 6.84 -7.57 9.97
C TYR A 94 7.93 -8.39 10.65
N THR A 95 8.81 -7.72 11.39
CA THR A 95 9.73 -8.33 12.36
C THR A 95 9.11 -8.33 13.76
N PRO A 96 9.58 -9.15 14.70
CA PRO A 96 9.08 -9.17 16.08
C PRO A 96 9.08 -7.77 16.72
N GLY A 97 7.94 -7.37 17.30
CA GLY A 97 7.75 -6.04 17.89
C GLY A 97 7.17 -5.00 16.92
N VAL A 98 7.23 -5.24 15.61
CA VAL A 98 6.56 -4.41 14.62
C VAL A 98 5.09 -4.82 14.52
N GLY A 99 4.23 -3.81 14.49
CA GLY A 99 2.78 -3.93 14.40
C GLY A 99 2.23 -2.98 13.34
N LEU A 100 0.92 -2.75 13.39
CA LEU A 100 0.18 -1.89 12.49
C LEU A 100 -0.87 -1.15 13.31
N SER A 101 -0.82 0.18 13.33
CA SER A 101 -1.75 1.04 14.07
C SER A 101 -3.21 0.79 13.69
N ALA A 102 -4.12 1.05 14.62
CA ALA A 102 -5.55 0.78 14.43
C ALA A 102 -6.11 1.67 13.33
N HIS A 103 -6.78 1.09 12.34
CA HIS A 103 -7.37 1.83 11.22
C HIS A 103 -8.49 1.05 10.54
N ILE A 104 -9.30 1.77 9.75
CA ILE A 104 -10.23 1.22 8.76
C ILE A 104 -9.64 1.53 7.38
N ASP A 105 -9.64 0.56 6.47
CA ASP A 105 -9.18 0.80 5.10
C ASP A 105 -10.12 1.79 4.40
N THR A 106 -9.55 2.79 3.73
CA THR A 106 -10.29 3.91 3.13
C THR A 106 -11.45 3.45 2.25
N HIS A 107 -12.64 3.97 2.52
CA HIS A 107 -13.86 3.49 1.87
C HIS A 107 -13.92 3.91 0.40
N SER A 108 -13.44 5.12 0.09
CA SER A 108 -13.35 5.63 -1.29
C SER A 108 -12.31 4.93 -2.14
N ALA A 109 -11.28 4.31 -1.54
CA ALA A 109 -10.17 3.72 -2.26
C ALA A 109 -10.46 2.30 -2.77
N PHE A 110 -11.24 1.52 -2.02
CA PHE A 110 -11.44 0.11 -2.32
C PHE A 110 -12.93 -0.31 -2.31
N SER A 111 -13.24 -1.34 -3.09
CA SER A 111 -14.55 -1.97 -3.21
C SER A 111 -14.56 -3.39 -2.67
N GLY A 112 -15.75 -3.94 -2.40
CA GLY A 112 -15.92 -5.33 -1.99
C GLY A 112 -15.21 -5.70 -0.69
N ALA A 113 -14.98 -7.00 -0.49
CA ALA A 113 -14.17 -7.51 0.60
C ALA A 113 -12.68 -7.21 0.40
N ILE A 114 -11.95 -7.11 1.52
CA ILE A 114 -10.49 -7.03 1.57
C ILE A 114 -9.98 -8.37 2.09
N VAL A 115 -9.03 -8.97 1.38
CA VAL A 115 -8.49 -10.29 1.75
C VAL A 115 -7.02 -10.21 2.07
N SER A 116 -6.59 -10.88 3.14
CA SER A 116 -5.20 -10.84 3.62
C SER A 116 -4.69 -12.25 3.92
N LEU A 117 -3.70 -12.69 3.16
CA LEU A 117 -3.03 -13.98 3.35
C LEU A 117 -1.80 -13.80 4.25
N SER A 118 -1.70 -14.59 5.31
CA SER A 118 -0.53 -14.57 6.22
C SER A 118 0.47 -15.67 5.85
N LEU A 119 1.76 -15.35 5.80
CA LEU A 119 2.86 -16.25 5.47
C LEU A 119 3.99 -16.17 6.51
N ALA A 120 4.80 -17.21 6.61
CA ALA A 120 6.01 -17.39 7.43
C ALA A 120 5.79 -17.36 8.95
N GLY A 121 4.96 -16.45 9.45
CA GLY A 121 4.71 -16.26 10.87
C GLY A 121 3.29 -15.82 11.14
N GLY A 122 2.71 -16.32 12.23
CA GLY A 122 1.40 -15.88 12.70
C GLY A 122 1.47 -14.61 13.55
N CYS A 123 0.34 -13.94 13.72
CA CYS A 123 0.17 -12.88 14.71
C CYS A 123 -1.28 -12.79 15.20
N VAL A 124 -1.50 -12.12 16.33
CA VAL A 124 -2.85 -11.69 16.70
C VAL A 124 -3.14 -10.33 16.07
N MET A 125 -4.28 -10.25 15.37
CA MET A 125 -4.90 -9.01 14.93
C MET A 125 -6.08 -8.69 15.85
N GLU A 126 -6.16 -7.45 16.30
CA GLU A 126 -7.26 -6.95 17.12
C GLU A 126 -8.23 -6.14 16.26
N PHE A 127 -9.51 -6.40 16.46
CA PHE A 127 -10.62 -5.66 15.88
C PHE A 127 -11.27 -4.82 16.97
N ARG A 128 -11.49 -3.53 16.69
CA ARG A 128 -12.02 -2.56 17.65
C ARG A 128 -13.17 -1.77 17.03
N ARG A 129 -14.26 -1.60 17.78
CA ARG A 129 -15.31 -0.63 17.46
C ARG A 129 -15.88 -0.02 18.76
N PRO A 130 -16.43 1.20 18.72
CA PRO A 130 -17.24 1.71 19.82
C PRO A 130 -18.42 0.75 20.09
N ALA A 131 -18.65 0.42 21.36
CA ALA A 131 -19.85 -0.31 21.75
C ALA A 131 -21.08 0.58 21.49
N ALA A 132 -22.15 -0.01 20.95
CA ALA A 132 -23.41 0.69 20.83
C ALA A 132 -23.87 1.10 22.24
N ALA A 133 -24.24 2.37 22.44
CA ALA A 133 -24.89 2.80 23.67
C ALA A 133 -26.15 1.93 23.84
N SER A 134 -26.26 1.23 24.97
CA SER A 134 -27.42 0.40 25.27
C SER A 134 -28.66 1.30 25.41
N GLY A 135 -29.34 1.56 24.29
CA GLY A 135 -30.66 2.15 24.29
C GLY A 135 -31.63 1.18 24.98
N SER A 136 -32.31 1.66 26.01
CA SER A 136 -33.37 0.93 26.71
C SER A 136 -34.43 0.46 25.72
N SER A 137 -34.35 -0.80 25.31
CA SER A 137 -35.49 -1.54 24.79
C SER A 137 -35.62 -2.79 25.63
N SER A 138 -36.47 -2.66 26.65
CA SER A 138 -37.02 -3.78 27.39
C SER A 138 -37.75 -4.71 26.41
N SER A 139 -37.05 -5.73 25.95
CA SER A 139 -37.67 -6.95 25.45
C SER A 139 -36.78 -8.10 25.86
N SER A 140 -37.16 -8.71 26.98
CA SER A 140 -36.59 -9.95 27.48
C SER A 140 -36.74 -11.01 26.41
N SER A 141 -35.63 -11.34 25.77
CA SER A 141 -35.49 -12.57 24.99
C SER A 141 -34.13 -13.13 25.36
N SER A 142 -34.16 -14.08 26.29
CA SER A 142 -33.03 -14.89 26.71
C SER A 142 -32.50 -15.66 25.49
N ILE A 143 -31.46 -15.13 24.85
CA ILE A 143 -30.64 -15.89 23.93
C ILE A 143 -29.28 -16.07 24.59
N ALA A 144 -28.91 -17.34 24.72
CA ALA A 144 -27.80 -17.86 25.47
C ALA A 144 -26.46 -17.18 25.14
N ALA A 145 -25.67 -16.93 26.19
CA ALA A 145 -24.27 -16.58 26.09
C ALA A 145 -23.49 -17.71 25.40
N ASN A 146 -23.16 -17.52 24.12
CA ASN A 146 -22.20 -18.37 23.42
C ASN A 146 -20.80 -17.73 23.52
N GLY A 147 -19.99 -18.24 24.44
CA GLY A 147 -18.58 -18.64 24.28
C GLY A 147 -17.54 -17.75 23.57
N GLY A 148 -17.81 -16.48 23.29
CA GLY A 148 -16.86 -15.53 22.70
C GLY A 148 -16.23 -14.63 23.76
N ASN A 149 -14.89 -14.60 23.88
CA ASN A 149 -14.18 -13.68 24.79
C ASN A 149 -14.15 -12.28 24.15
N VAL A 150 -15.33 -11.66 24.01
CA VAL A 150 -15.47 -10.25 23.68
C VAL A 150 -15.08 -9.48 24.93
N THR A 151 -13.95 -8.79 24.88
CA THR A 151 -13.56 -7.92 26.00
C THR A 151 -14.11 -6.52 25.73
N THR A 152 -15.10 -6.12 26.51
CA THR A 152 -15.54 -4.72 26.57
C THR A 152 -14.61 -3.98 27.51
N THR A 153 -13.73 -3.15 26.98
CA THR A 153 -12.86 -2.30 27.81
C THR A 153 -13.45 -0.90 27.91
N ALA A 154 -13.56 -0.39 29.14
CA ALA A 154 -13.88 1.01 29.39
C ALA A 154 -12.64 1.86 29.08
N ALA A 155 -12.67 2.64 28.01
CA ALA A 155 -11.60 3.59 27.74
C ALA A 155 -11.78 4.81 28.64
N ALA A 156 -10.97 4.91 29.71
CA ALA A 156 -10.89 6.13 30.50
C ALA A 156 -10.19 7.22 29.66
N ALA A 157 -10.93 8.25 29.27
CA ALA A 157 -10.34 9.42 28.65
C ALA A 157 -9.44 10.11 29.69
N ALA A 158 -8.12 10.02 29.51
CA ALA A 158 -7.17 10.81 30.27
C ALA A 158 -7.23 12.27 29.78
N GLY A 159 -8.02 13.08 30.48
CA GLY A 159 -8.12 14.52 30.25
C GLY A 159 -8.88 15.18 31.39
N GLY A 160 -8.15 15.76 32.35
CA GLY A 160 -8.73 16.52 33.45
C GLY A 160 -9.33 17.84 32.95
N GLY A 161 -10.54 18.14 33.42
CA GLY A 161 -11.26 19.38 33.16
C GLY A 161 -12.72 19.23 33.57
N ASP A 162 -13.09 19.93 34.63
CA ASP A 162 -14.36 19.90 35.35
C ASP A 162 -15.60 20.14 34.45
N GLY A 163 -16.67 19.35 34.64
CA GLY A 163 -18.00 19.67 34.11
C GLY A 163 -18.55 18.91 32.89
N CYS A 164 -18.61 17.58 32.94
CA CYS A 164 -19.77 16.78 32.49
C CYS A 164 -19.54 15.32 32.91
N GLU A 165 -20.54 14.65 33.49
CA GLU A 165 -20.43 13.22 33.83
C GLU A 165 -20.11 12.43 32.56
N GLY A 166 -18.86 11.95 32.49
CA GLY A 166 -18.25 11.44 31.29
C GLY A 166 -18.96 10.20 30.78
N CYS A 167 -19.51 10.28 29.56
CA CYS A 167 -19.90 9.11 28.80
C CYS A 167 -18.63 8.31 28.47
N VAL A 168 -18.26 7.35 29.33
CA VAL A 168 -17.20 6.38 29.05
C VAL A 168 -17.66 5.58 27.83
N GLN A 169 -17.13 5.91 26.66
CA GLN A 169 -17.41 5.15 25.44
C GLN A 169 -16.73 3.78 25.59
N GLN A 170 -17.52 2.79 25.96
CA GLN A 170 -17.08 1.40 25.99
C GLN A 170 -16.62 1.00 24.59
N MET A 171 -15.46 0.34 24.49
CA MET A 171 -14.93 -0.18 23.23
C MET A 171 -15.12 -1.69 23.21
N GLN A 172 -15.73 -2.20 22.15
CA GLN A 172 -15.74 -3.62 21.86
C GLN A 172 -14.41 -4.00 21.21
N GLN A 173 -13.69 -4.95 21.80
CA GLN A 173 -12.44 -5.48 21.29
C GLN A 173 -12.51 -6.99 21.11
N VAL A 174 -12.06 -7.46 19.95
CA VAL A 174 -11.97 -8.88 19.61
C VAL A 174 -10.58 -9.19 19.09
N GLN A 175 -9.96 -10.27 19.58
CA GLN A 175 -8.63 -10.70 19.17
C GLN A 175 -8.73 -11.96 18.31
N VAL A 176 -8.18 -11.90 17.10
CA VAL A 176 -8.18 -13.01 16.14
C VAL A 176 -6.73 -13.41 15.88
N TYR A 177 -6.43 -14.69 16.07
CA TYR A 177 -5.11 -15.22 15.70
C TYR A 177 -5.10 -15.55 14.22
N LEU A 178 -4.10 -15.02 13.50
CA LEU A 178 -3.86 -15.25 12.08
C LEU A 178 -2.65 -16.19 11.96
N PRO A 179 -2.85 -17.51 11.83
CA PRO A 179 -1.75 -18.44 11.61
C PRO A 179 -1.13 -18.25 10.21
N PRO A 180 0.10 -18.74 9.97
CA PRO A 180 0.63 -18.83 8.60
C PRO A 180 -0.29 -19.66 7.71
N ARG A 181 -0.23 -19.40 6.40
CA ARG A 181 -1.06 -20.00 5.35
C ARG A 181 -2.57 -19.73 5.45
N ALA A 182 -3.02 -18.95 6.42
CA ALA A 182 -4.43 -18.61 6.55
C ALA A 182 -4.81 -17.34 5.78
N LEU A 183 -5.99 -17.37 5.18
CA LEU A 183 -6.62 -16.25 4.50
C LEU A 183 -7.67 -15.60 5.40
N LEU A 184 -7.48 -14.33 5.73
CA LEU A 184 -8.48 -13.49 6.37
C LEU A 184 -9.31 -12.79 5.29
N VAL A 185 -10.64 -12.81 5.40
CA VAL A 185 -11.56 -12.08 4.53
C VAL A 185 -12.33 -11.09 5.40
N MET A 186 -12.24 -9.80 5.06
CA MET A 186 -12.97 -8.71 5.69
C MET A 186 -14.00 -8.17 4.71
N GLY A 187 -15.25 -8.62 4.84
CA GLY A 187 -16.42 -8.12 4.11
C GLY A 187 -17.38 -7.36 5.02
N GLY A 188 -18.31 -6.61 4.43
CA GLY A 188 -19.39 -5.95 5.16
C GLY A 188 -18.93 -5.15 6.39
N GLU A 189 -19.54 -5.40 7.54
CA GLU A 189 -19.28 -4.66 8.78
C GLU A 189 -17.81 -4.73 9.21
N SER A 190 -17.20 -5.92 9.17
CA SER A 190 -15.80 -6.14 9.58
C SER A 190 -14.80 -5.24 8.84
N ARG A 191 -15.14 -4.86 7.61
CA ARG A 191 -14.31 -4.01 6.75
C ARG A 191 -14.61 -2.53 6.91
N PHE A 192 -15.88 -2.16 7.07
CA PHE A 192 -16.34 -0.77 6.98
C PHE A 192 -16.58 -0.10 8.34
N ALA A 193 -16.68 -0.86 9.43
CA ALA A 193 -17.01 -0.33 10.75
C ALA A 193 -16.08 -0.77 11.88
N TRP A 194 -15.19 -1.73 11.61
CA TRP A 194 -14.22 -2.20 12.59
C TRP A 194 -12.82 -1.74 12.24
N GLN A 195 -12.15 -1.12 13.21
CA GLN A 195 -10.72 -0.84 13.10
C GLN A 195 -9.96 -2.14 13.31
N HIS A 196 -9.02 -2.44 12.43
CA HIS A 196 -8.11 -3.57 12.60
C HIS A 196 -6.71 -3.06 12.99
N TYR A 197 -6.04 -3.82 13.84
CA TYR A 197 -4.81 -3.43 14.53
C TYR A 197 -3.91 -4.66 14.73
N ILE A 198 -2.60 -4.52 14.50
CA ILE A 198 -1.62 -5.53 14.90
C ILE A 198 -0.78 -4.94 16.04
N PRO A 199 -0.84 -5.48 17.26
CA PRO A 199 -0.10 -4.94 18.40
C PRO A 199 1.41 -4.91 18.18
N HIS A 200 2.07 -3.83 18.63
CA HIS A 200 3.53 -3.69 18.64
C HIS A 200 4.14 -4.49 19.80
N ARG A 201 4.20 -5.82 19.64
CA ARG A 201 4.74 -6.74 20.65
C ARG A 201 5.49 -7.91 20.02
N LYS A 202 6.32 -8.57 20.83
CA LYS A 202 7.18 -9.68 20.40
C LYS A 202 6.55 -11.06 20.62
N ALA A 203 5.45 -11.15 21.36
CA ALA A 203 4.71 -12.37 21.62
C ALA A 203 3.22 -12.08 21.74
N ASP A 204 2.39 -13.03 21.34
CA ASP A 204 0.93 -12.94 21.38
C ASP A 204 0.36 -13.99 22.35
N TRP A 205 -0.71 -13.65 23.07
CA TRP A 205 -1.46 -14.63 23.85
C TRP A 205 -2.49 -15.32 22.95
N VAL A 206 -2.36 -16.63 22.78
CA VAL A 206 -3.22 -17.45 21.92
C VAL A 206 -3.67 -18.67 22.72
N ASN A 207 -4.97 -18.83 22.92
CA ASN A 207 -5.56 -19.96 23.65
C ASN A 207 -4.92 -20.21 25.03
N GLY A 208 -4.61 -19.15 25.77
CA GLY A 208 -3.99 -19.23 27.11
C GLY A 208 -2.48 -19.48 27.11
N GLN A 209 -1.85 -19.57 25.93
CA GLN A 209 -0.41 -19.75 25.79
C GLN A 209 0.24 -18.48 25.23
N LEU A 210 1.43 -18.15 25.74
CA LEU A 210 2.24 -17.07 25.20
C LEU A 210 3.05 -17.60 24.01
N LEU A 211 2.69 -17.17 22.80
CA LEU A 211 3.33 -17.57 21.56
C LEU A 211 4.28 -16.45 21.08
N PRO A 212 5.60 -16.67 21.06
CA PRO A 212 6.54 -15.73 20.46
C PRO A 212 6.23 -15.52 18.97
N ARG A 213 6.33 -14.28 18.49
CA ARG A 213 6.24 -14.01 17.05
C ARG A 213 7.47 -14.57 16.35
N ALA A 214 7.26 -15.18 15.19
CA ALA A 214 8.35 -15.65 14.33
C ALA A 214 9.28 -14.50 13.97
N ALA A 215 10.54 -14.82 13.65
CA ALA A 215 11.54 -13.84 13.20
C ALA A 215 11.06 -13.00 12.00
N ARG A 216 10.13 -13.54 11.23
CA ARG A 216 9.55 -12.93 10.04
C ARG A 216 8.07 -13.30 9.92
N ARG A 217 7.23 -12.32 9.63
CA ARG A 217 5.86 -12.49 9.14
C ARG A 217 5.69 -11.69 7.86
N VAL A 218 5.11 -12.29 6.83
CA VAL A 218 4.73 -11.61 5.60
C VAL A 218 3.22 -11.68 5.44
N SER A 219 2.58 -10.60 4.98
CA SER A 219 1.16 -10.62 4.64
C SER A 219 0.90 -10.02 3.27
N LEU A 220 0.09 -10.70 2.46
CA LEU A 220 -0.34 -10.26 1.14
C LEU A 220 -1.79 -9.80 1.26
N THR A 221 -2.02 -8.49 1.11
CA THR A 221 -3.36 -7.91 1.19
C THR A 221 -3.85 -7.51 -0.19
N PHE A 222 -4.91 -8.16 -0.66
CA PHE A 222 -5.52 -7.93 -1.95
C PHE A 222 -6.81 -7.13 -1.83
N ARG A 223 -7.01 -6.23 -2.78
CA ARG A 223 -8.15 -5.32 -2.83
C ARG A 223 -8.61 -5.12 -4.27
N GLN A 224 -9.85 -4.69 -4.43
CA GLN A 224 -10.33 -4.08 -5.66
C GLN A 224 -10.32 -2.56 -5.51
N VAL A 225 -9.66 -1.83 -6.40
CA VAL A 225 -9.67 -0.37 -6.46
C VAL A 225 -11.07 0.13 -6.84
N ARG A 226 -11.53 1.15 -6.12
CA ARG A 226 -12.83 1.77 -6.34
C ARG A 226 -12.69 2.98 -7.27
N GLY A 227 -13.47 2.97 -8.36
CA GLY A 227 -13.51 4.07 -9.33
C GLY A 227 -14.66 5.08 -9.14
N ARG A 228 -15.43 5.00 -8.05
CA ARG A 228 -16.61 5.86 -7.78
C ARG A 228 -16.76 6.15 -6.30
N PRO A 229 -17.43 7.24 -5.87
CA PRO A 229 -17.67 7.50 -4.46
C PRO A 229 -18.33 6.32 -3.73
N CYS A 230 -17.95 6.08 -2.47
CA CYS A 230 -18.53 5.03 -1.66
C CYS A 230 -19.91 5.43 -1.10
N ALA A 231 -20.85 4.48 -1.13
CA ALA A 231 -22.22 4.63 -0.60
C ALA A 231 -22.58 3.42 0.30
N CYS A 232 -21.66 3.03 1.20
CA CYS A 232 -21.88 1.93 2.13
C CYS A 232 -22.87 2.29 3.25
N ALA A 233 -23.39 1.27 3.95
CA ALA A 233 -24.30 1.42 5.08
C ALA A 233 -23.64 1.99 6.37
N TYR A 234 -22.40 2.47 6.28
CA TYR A 234 -21.60 2.95 7.43
C TYR A 234 -21.11 4.39 7.19
N PRO A 235 -22.02 5.37 7.02
CA PRO A 235 -21.67 6.75 6.67
C PRO A 235 -20.73 7.40 7.69
N GLN A 236 -20.84 7.07 8.98
CA GLN A 236 -20.03 7.61 10.07
C GLN A 236 -18.53 7.24 9.98
N HIS A 237 -18.18 6.26 9.17
CA HIS A 237 -16.79 5.83 8.93
C HIS A 237 -16.36 6.06 7.47
N CYS A 238 -17.26 6.56 6.63
CA CYS A 238 -17.06 6.63 5.19
C CYS A 238 -16.57 8.00 4.77
N ASP A 239 -15.30 8.08 4.36
CA ASP A 239 -14.67 9.31 3.88
C ASP A 239 -15.41 9.94 2.68
N SER A 240 -15.93 9.13 1.73
CA SER A 240 -16.76 9.65 0.63
C SER A 240 -18.06 10.31 1.10
N GLN A 241 -18.72 9.77 2.12
CA GLN A 241 -20.03 10.27 2.58
C GLN A 241 -19.86 11.42 3.58
N LEU A 242 -18.82 11.37 4.42
CA LEU A 242 -18.47 12.46 5.33
C LEU A 242 -18.02 13.72 4.58
N ALA A 243 -17.34 13.57 3.44
CA ALA A 243 -16.96 14.70 2.60
C ALA A 243 -18.16 15.49 2.04
N LEU A 244 -19.35 14.87 1.97
CA LEU A 244 -20.59 15.50 1.51
C LEU A 244 -21.35 16.23 2.63
N LEU A 245 -20.97 16.02 3.89
CA LEU A 245 -21.59 16.68 5.03
C LEU A 245 -20.81 17.97 5.36
N PRO A 246 -21.48 19.09 5.67
CA PRO A 246 -20.80 20.26 6.21
C PRO A 246 -20.04 19.85 7.49
N PRO A 247 -18.80 20.33 7.68
CA PRO A 247 -17.94 19.82 8.75
C PRO A 247 -18.55 20.11 10.12
N THR A 248 -18.94 19.05 10.84
CA THR A 248 -19.33 19.16 12.24
C THR A 248 -18.08 19.32 13.12
N ARG A 249 -18.23 19.95 14.28
CA ARG A 249 -17.13 20.12 15.26
C ARG A 249 -16.45 18.79 15.62
N ILE A 250 -17.23 17.70 15.67
CA ILE A 250 -16.73 16.33 15.93
C ILE A 250 -15.94 15.79 14.73
N ALA A 251 -16.44 15.97 13.51
CA ALA A 251 -15.71 15.56 12.30
C ALA A 251 -14.37 16.30 12.19
N GLN A 252 -14.31 17.59 12.54
CA GLN A 252 -13.06 18.36 12.57
C GLN A 252 -12.06 17.81 13.59
N LEU A 253 -12.51 17.44 14.79
CA LEU A 253 -11.65 16.85 15.83
C LEU A 253 -11.12 15.47 15.42
N GLN A 254 -11.96 14.64 14.80
CA GLN A 254 -11.51 13.35 14.26
C GLN A 254 -10.51 13.53 13.12
N GLN A 255 -10.73 14.51 12.24
CA GLN A 255 -9.80 14.84 11.15
C GLN A 255 -8.46 15.36 11.71
N GLN A 256 -8.48 16.18 12.77
CA GLN A 256 -7.26 16.61 13.47
C GLN A 256 -6.51 15.44 14.13
N GLN A 257 -7.20 14.53 14.83
CA GLN A 257 -6.55 13.34 15.40
C GLN A 257 -5.95 12.46 14.30
N GLN A 258 -6.63 12.30 13.18
CA GLN A 258 -6.12 11.53 12.03
C GLN A 258 -4.88 12.19 11.41
N GLN A 259 -4.87 13.51 11.26
CA GLN A 259 -3.70 14.26 10.77
C GLN A 259 -2.50 14.16 11.72
N GLN A 260 -2.71 14.23 13.04
CA GLN A 260 -1.65 14.06 14.03
C GLN A 260 -0.98 12.67 13.95
N GLN A 261 -1.74 11.62 13.62
CA GLN A 261 -1.17 10.28 13.40
C GLN A 261 -0.32 10.17 12.13
N GLN A 262 -0.49 11.05 11.14
CA GLN A 262 0.20 11.03 9.84
C GLN A 262 1.49 11.85 9.81
N GLN A 263 1.67 12.81 10.72
CA GLN A 263 2.83 13.71 10.76
C GLN A 263 4.19 12.99 10.76
N PRO A 264 4.40 11.90 11.54
CA PRO A 264 5.70 11.23 11.57
C PRO A 264 6.07 10.58 10.24
N GLU A 265 5.10 9.98 9.53
CA GLU A 265 5.35 9.28 8.26
C GLU A 265 5.52 10.26 7.09
N GLN A 266 4.83 11.40 7.09
CA GLN A 266 4.99 12.44 6.07
C GLN A 266 6.34 13.16 6.17
N GLN A 267 6.75 13.55 7.39
CA GLN A 267 8.06 14.20 7.60
C GLN A 267 9.22 13.28 7.21
N GLN A 268 9.11 11.99 7.51
CA GLN A 268 10.17 11.03 7.19
C GLN A 268 10.28 10.75 5.69
N ARG A 269 9.15 10.78 4.94
CA ARG A 269 9.16 10.64 3.48
C ARG A 269 9.81 11.86 2.82
N GLN A 270 9.48 13.07 3.27
CA GLN A 270 10.13 14.29 2.79
C GLN A 270 11.64 14.28 3.04
N GLN A 271 12.08 13.77 4.20
CA GLN A 271 13.51 13.60 4.49
C GLN A 271 14.17 12.54 3.61
N SER A 272 13.50 11.41 3.36
CA SER A 272 14.01 10.35 2.49
C SER A 272 14.12 10.82 1.04
N ASP A 273 13.11 11.54 0.52
CA ASP A 273 13.11 12.08 -0.84
C ASP A 273 14.20 13.16 -0.99
N GLN A 274 14.41 14.00 0.02
CA GLN A 274 15.51 14.96 0.06
C GLN A 274 16.89 14.26 0.07
N GLN A 275 17.05 13.16 0.82
CA GLN A 275 18.29 12.39 0.84
C GLN A 275 18.57 11.69 -0.49
N LEU A 276 17.56 11.09 -1.12
CA LEU A 276 17.67 10.49 -2.45
C LEU A 276 18.07 11.52 -3.49
N HIS A 277 17.42 12.69 -3.48
CA HIS A 277 17.75 13.79 -4.38
C HIS A 277 19.18 14.29 -4.16
N SER A 278 19.62 14.41 -2.90
CA SER A 278 21.00 14.81 -2.56
C SER A 278 22.04 13.80 -3.02
N GLN A 279 21.79 12.50 -2.86
CA GLN A 279 22.69 11.45 -3.37
C GLN A 279 22.78 11.47 -4.89
N GLN A 280 21.64 11.64 -5.58
CA GLN A 280 21.60 11.67 -7.03
C GLN A 280 22.40 12.86 -7.60
N GLN A 281 22.30 14.03 -6.96
CA GLN A 281 23.12 15.21 -7.31
C GLN A 281 24.62 14.96 -7.08
N GLN A 282 25.01 14.34 -5.96
CA GLN A 282 26.41 14.00 -5.69
C GLN A 282 26.96 13.01 -6.72
N GLN A 283 26.17 12.02 -7.12
CA GLN A 283 26.58 11.05 -8.13
C GLN A 283 26.79 11.70 -9.50
N GLN A 284 25.89 12.60 -9.90
CA GLN A 284 26.04 13.39 -11.13
C GLN A 284 27.30 14.26 -11.10
N GLN A 285 27.58 14.93 -9.97
CA GLN A 285 28.80 15.73 -9.83
C GLN A 285 30.08 14.88 -9.93
N GLN A 286 30.11 13.71 -9.29
CA GLN A 286 31.26 12.80 -9.38
C GLN A 286 31.47 12.30 -10.82
N GLN A 287 30.39 12.00 -11.53
CA GLN A 287 30.44 11.54 -12.91
C GLN A 287 30.97 12.65 -13.85
N GLN A 288 30.54 13.90 -13.64
CA GLN A 288 31.06 15.05 -14.37
C GLN A 288 32.56 15.28 -14.10
N GLN A 289 32.99 15.24 -12.84
CA GLN A 289 34.40 15.39 -12.47
C GLN A 289 35.29 14.29 -13.08
N HIS A 290 34.76 13.07 -13.19
CA HIS A 290 35.46 11.97 -13.84
C HIS A 290 35.62 12.20 -15.35
N LEU A 291 34.56 12.65 -16.03
CA LEU A 291 34.61 13.03 -17.45
C LEU A 291 35.61 14.16 -17.69
N ASP A 292 35.60 15.20 -16.85
CA ASP A 292 36.52 16.33 -16.97
C ASP A 292 37.98 15.91 -16.77
N ARG A 293 38.24 14.99 -15.82
CA ARG A 293 39.58 14.40 -15.62
C ARG A 293 40.05 13.58 -16.81
N GLN A 294 39.17 12.79 -17.42
CA GLN A 294 39.50 12.03 -18.62
C GLN A 294 39.82 12.95 -19.80
N ASN A 295 39.09 14.06 -19.92
CA ASN A 295 39.31 15.03 -20.99
C ASN A 295 40.63 15.81 -20.81
N GLN A 296 41.03 16.10 -19.57
CA GLN A 296 42.31 16.76 -19.25
C GLN A 296 43.55 15.85 -19.40
N GLN A 297 43.36 14.52 -19.45
CA GLN A 297 44.45 13.55 -19.63
C GLN A 297 44.68 13.17 -21.09
N GLN A 298 43.92 13.72 -22.04
CA GLN A 298 44.19 13.53 -23.46
C GLN A 298 45.45 14.32 -23.86
N PRO A 299 46.45 13.68 -24.49
CA PRO A 299 47.63 14.40 -24.98
C PRO A 299 47.20 15.40 -26.08
N PRO A 300 47.87 16.57 -26.19
CA PRO A 300 47.60 17.48 -27.29
C PRO A 300 47.86 16.75 -28.63
N PRO A 301 47.04 17.00 -29.66
CA PRO A 301 47.22 16.36 -30.95
C PRO A 301 48.60 16.74 -31.54
N PRO A 302 49.26 15.83 -32.28
CA PRO A 302 50.58 16.09 -32.84
C PRO A 302 50.52 17.25 -33.85
N GLU A 303 51.45 18.19 -33.75
CA GLU A 303 51.65 19.24 -34.76
C GLU A 303 52.12 18.58 -36.08
N LEU A 304 51.20 18.48 -37.06
CA LEU A 304 51.49 17.95 -38.38
C LEU A 304 51.95 19.07 -39.31
N HIS A 305 53.24 19.09 -39.62
CA HIS A 305 53.77 19.77 -40.79
C HIS A 305 53.36 19.04 -42.08
N SER A 306 52.95 19.85 -43.05
CA SER A 306 52.64 19.57 -44.47
C SER A 306 51.26 18.99 -44.81
N VAL A 307 50.45 19.89 -45.38
CA VAL A 307 49.24 19.69 -46.18
C VAL A 307 49.59 18.79 -47.38
N ASP A 308 49.04 17.60 -47.54
CA ASP A 308 47.99 17.38 -48.56
C ASP A 308 47.32 15.98 -48.45
N ALA A 309 47.57 15.20 -47.40
CA ALA A 309 46.98 13.86 -47.22
C ALA A 309 45.76 13.82 -46.27
N ALA A 310 45.51 14.87 -45.49
CA ALA A 310 44.48 14.88 -44.44
C ALA A 310 43.04 15.07 -44.96
N ALA A 311 42.84 15.67 -46.14
CA ALA A 311 41.51 16.00 -46.64
C ALA A 311 40.69 14.76 -47.05
N ALA A 312 41.35 13.70 -47.55
CA ALA A 312 40.67 12.48 -47.98
C ALA A 312 40.29 11.55 -46.80
N ALA A 313 41.12 11.48 -45.75
CA ALA A 313 40.86 10.66 -44.57
C ALA A 313 39.84 11.30 -43.60
N ALA A 314 39.85 12.64 -43.47
CA ALA A 314 38.88 13.37 -42.66
C ALA A 314 37.46 13.30 -43.25
N ALA A 315 37.33 13.31 -44.58
CA ALA A 315 36.03 13.15 -45.25
C ALA A 315 35.43 11.76 -45.06
N ALA A 316 36.26 10.70 -45.09
CA ALA A 316 35.81 9.32 -44.85
C ALA A 316 35.44 9.07 -43.37
N GLY A 317 36.17 9.66 -42.43
CA GLY A 317 35.88 9.59 -40.99
C GLY A 317 34.61 10.33 -40.59
N SER A 318 34.40 11.55 -41.10
CA SER A 318 33.16 12.32 -40.86
C SER A 318 31.93 11.59 -41.40
N ALA A 319 32.00 11.09 -42.64
CA ALA A 319 30.87 10.37 -43.24
C ALA A 319 30.51 9.09 -42.47
N ALA A 320 31.49 8.39 -41.87
CA ALA A 320 31.24 7.20 -41.06
C ALA A 320 30.60 7.53 -39.70
N VAL A 321 31.02 8.64 -39.07
CA VAL A 321 30.44 9.11 -37.80
C VAL A 321 29.03 9.65 -38.02
N ASP A 322 28.80 10.40 -39.10
CA ASP A 322 27.48 10.91 -39.45
C ASP A 322 26.51 9.77 -39.84
N ALA A 323 26.99 8.73 -40.52
CA ALA A 323 26.21 7.54 -40.81
C ALA A 323 25.86 6.74 -39.53
N ALA A 324 26.78 6.64 -38.57
CA ALA A 324 26.53 6.00 -37.28
C ALA A 324 25.54 6.81 -36.42
N ALA A 325 25.64 8.14 -36.43
CA ALA A 325 24.69 9.03 -35.77
C ALA A 325 23.29 8.93 -36.38
N ALA A 326 23.19 8.94 -37.72
CA ALA A 326 21.92 8.78 -38.43
C ALA A 326 21.29 7.39 -38.24
N ALA A 327 22.10 6.35 -38.03
CA ALA A 327 21.62 5.01 -37.68
C ALA A 327 21.09 4.96 -36.24
N MET A 328 21.81 5.56 -35.29
CA MET A 328 21.37 5.70 -33.89
C MET A 328 20.08 6.51 -33.77
N GLU A 329 19.96 7.61 -34.52
CA GLU A 329 18.76 8.45 -34.55
C GLU A 329 17.56 7.69 -35.14
N ARG A 330 17.77 6.89 -36.20
CA ARG A 330 16.69 6.05 -36.74
C ARG A 330 16.16 5.04 -35.72
N LEU A 331 17.08 4.33 -35.05
CA LEU A 331 16.74 3.23 -34.14
C LEU A 331 16.11 3.73 -32.82
N HIS A 332 16.62 4.85 -32.28
CA HIS A 332 16.21 5.31 -30.95
C HIS A 332 15.21 6.48 -30.97
N VAL A 333 15.08 7.19 -32.09
CA VAL A 333 14.18 8.34 -32.19
C VAL A 333 13.08 8.07 -33.21
N GLN A 334 13.41 7.77 -34.47
CA GLN A 334 12.40 7.65 -35.53
C GLN A 334 11.53 6.39 -35.36
N GLU A 335 12.12 5.22 -35.14
CA GLU A 335 11.35 3.98 -34.93
C GLU A 335 10.49 4.04 -33.66
N VAL A 336 11.00 4.65 -32.59
CA VAL A 336 10.23 4.87 -31.36
C VAL A 336 9.08 5.85 -31.62
N TYR A 337 9.32 6.94 -32.34
CA TYR A 337 8.30 7.92 -32.69
C TYR A 337 7.21 7.31 -33.57
N ASP A 338 7.58 6.54 -34.59
CA ASP A 338 6.63 5.88 -35.49
C ASP A 338 5.82 4.78 -34.78
N ALA A 339 6.45 4.04 -33.86
CA ALA A 339 5.76 3.04 -33.04
C ALA A 339 4.70 3.65 -32.10
N ILE A 340 4.96 4.84 -31.55
CA ILE A 340 4.00 5.53 -30.66
C ILE A 340 3.06 6.46 -31.41
N ALA A 341 3.40 6.95 -32.61
CA ALA A 341 2.59 7.91 -33.38
C ALA A 341 1.17 7.39 -33.67
N VAL A 342 1.02 6.06 -33.84
CA VAL A 342 -0.28 5.41 -34.03
C VAL A 342 -1.19 5.56 -32.81
N HIS A 343 -0.63 5.68 -31.60
CA HIS A 343 -1.35 5.92 -30.34
C HIS A 343 -1.75 7.39 -30.12
N PHE A 344 -1.14 8.34 -30.84
CA PHE A 344 -1.36 9.79 -30.65
C PHE A 344 -2.09 10.48 -31.82
N SER A 345 -2.52 9.73 -32.85
CA SER A 345 -3.15 10.31 -34.04
C SER A 345 -4.54 10.95 -33.79
N ALA A 346 -5.22 10.58 -32.70
CA ALA A 346 -6.57 11.07 -32.40
C ALA A 346 -6.63 12.45 -31.71
N THR A 347 -5.52 12.98 -31.19
CA THR A 347 -5.51 14.22 -30.40
C THR A 347 -4.75 15.38 -31.05
N ARG A 348 -4.03 15.16 -32.16
CA ARG A 348 -3.23 16.20 -32.81
C ARG A 348 -4.06 17.36 -33.39
N PHE A 349 -5.36 17.16 -33.62
CA PHE A 349 -6.27 18.16 -34.19
C PHE A 349 -7.46 18.52 -33.30
N ALA A 350 -7.47 18.11 -32.02
CA ALA A 350 -8.54 18.49 -31.11
C ALA A 350 -8.42 19.99 -30.76
N VAL A 351 -9.37 20.80 -31.22
CA VAL A 351 -9.46 22.22 -30.85
C VAL A 351 -9.73 22.31 -29.35
N TRP A 352 -8.86 23.02 -28.62
CA TRP A 352 -9.03 23.26 -27.18
C TRP A 352 -10.40 23.90 -26.89
N PRO A 353 -11.15 23.43 -25.87
CA PRO A 353 -12.41 24.07 -25.50
C PRO A 353 -12.16 25.51 -25.06
N LYS A 354 -12.89 26.47 -25.64
CA LYS A 354 -12.87 27.85 -25.16
C LYS A 354 -13.48 27.90 -23.77
N VAL A 355 -12.65 28.27 -22.79
CA VAL A 355 -13.10 28.58 -21.43
C VAL A 355 -13.93 29.87 -21.53
N HIS A 356 -15.23 29.75 -21.27
CA HIS A 356 -16.17 30.87 -21.21
C HIS A 356 -16.43 31.30 -19.77
#